data_AF-A0A2C0ZC55-F1
#
_entry.id   AF-A0A2C0ZC55-F1
#
_cell.length_a   1.000
_cell.length_b   1.000
_cell.length_c   1.000
_cell.angle_alpha   90.00
_cell.angle_beta   90.00
_cell.angle_gamma   90.00
#
_symmetry.space_group_name_H-M   'P 1'
#
loop_
_entity.id
_entity.type
_entity.pdbx_description
1 polymer ?
#
loop_
_entity_poly.entity_id
_entity_poly.type
_entity_poly.pdbx_seq_one_letter_code
_entity_poly.pdbx_strand_id
1 'polypeptide(L)'
;MKKALSFLILLIFLFPSMASAHTTLETSNPADGEVINEPLKQITLNFETPLEKLSTLKVFKDGKDLEVKDISVENNQMVANMPKNLENGNYEIEWKIVGEDGHPITGGIEFKVQLKQDEDKVSTNHDKTLDKSSDSKEKNTQETKEVTPKEEKKKIPYALIGIGIFGILLMVGGVIVWNKK
;
A
#
# COMPACT_ATOMS: atom_id res chain seq x y z
N MET A 1 2.09 49.28 -7.00
CA MET A 1 1.97 48.30 -5.89
C MET A 1 0.61 47.59 -5.87
N LYS A 2 -0.54 48.29 -5.74
CA LYS A 2 -1.88 47.65 -5.70
C LYS A 2 -2.19 46.75 -6.90
N LYS A 3 -1.81 47.16 -8.12
CA LYS A 3 -2.02 46.37 -9.35
C LYS A 3 -1.15 45.11 -9.41
N ALA A 4 0.09 45.19 -8.91
CA ALA A 4 0.99 44.03 -8.82
C ALA A 4 0.45 43.00 -7.82
N LEU A 5 -0.05 43.47 -6.66
CA LEU A 5 -0.70 42.60 -5.67
C LEU A 5 -1.97 41.94 -6.21
N SER A 6 -2.80 42.70 -6.95
CA SER A 6 -4.00 42.16 -7.58
C SER A 6 -3.69 41.12 -8.66
N PHE A 7 -2.61 41.32 -9.42
CA PHE A 7 -2.15 40.36 -10.43
C PHE A 7 -1.57 39.09 -9.79
N LEU A 8 -0.82 39.22 -8.69
CA LEU A 8 -0.28 38.08 -7.94
C LEU A 8 -1.39 37.23 -7.32
N ILE A 9 -2.41 37.88 -6.73
CA ILE A 9 -3.59 37.18 -6.19
C ILE A 9 -4.32 36.41 -7.30
N LEU A 10 -4.54 37.04 -8.46
CA LEU A 10 -5.17 36.38 -9.61
C LEU A 10 -4.35 35.17 -10.10
N LEU A 11 -3.01 35.27 -10.05
CA LEU A 11 -2.12 34.19 -10.47
C LEU A 11 -2.20 32.97 -9.54
N ILE A 12 -2.47 33.16 -8.25
CA ILE A 12 -2.66 32.06 -7.28
C ILE A 12 -3.93 31.26 -7.60
N PHE A 13 -5.02 31.90 -8.04
CA PHE A 13 -6.27 31.23 -8.39
C PHE A 13 -6.22 30.47 -9.73
N LEU A 14 -5.18 30.65 -10.54
CA LEU A 14 -5.01 29.96 -11.83
C LEU A 14 -4.40 28.55 -11.68
N PHE A 15 -3.95 28.17 -10.47
CA PHE A 15 -3.44 26.82 -10.19
C PHE A 15 -4.57 25.98 -9.59
N PRO A 16 -5.21 25.06 -10.36
CA PRO A 16 -6.15 24.13 -9.77
C PRO A 16 -5.43 23.22 -8.77
N SER A 17 -5.98 23.04 -7.58
CA SER A 17 -5.53 21.98 -6.68
C SER A 17 -5.88 20.62 -7.29
N MET A 18 -4.91 19.71 -7.36
CA MET A 18 -5.22 18.32 -7.68
C MET A 18 -5.91 17.71 -6.45
N ALA A 19 -7.24 17.61 -6.50
CA ALA A 19 -8.02 16.83 -5.54
C ALA A 19 -8.26 15.44 -6.16
N SER A 20 -7.87 14.37 -5.47
CA SER A 20 -8.24 13.03 -5.88
C SER A 20 -9.67 12.76 -5.42
N ALA A 21 -10.57 12.48 -6.36
CA ALA A 21 -11.93 12.03 -6.06
C ALA A 21 -11.96 10.52 -5.81
N HIS A 22 -11.13 9.76 -6.54
CA HIS A 22 -11.02 8.32 -6.37
C HIS A 22 -10.07 7.98 -5.24
N THR A 23 -10.42 6.96 -4.47
CA THR A 23 -9.61 6.44 -3.37
C THR A 23 -8.93 5.14 -3.78
N THR A 24 -7.69 4.94 -3.35
CA THR A 24 -6.96 3.69 -3.54
C THR A 24 -6.42 3.19 -2.20
N LEU A 25 -6.05 1.91 -2.14
CA LEU A 25 -5.41 1.34 -0.96
C LEU A 25 -4.00 1.95 -0.83
N GLU A 26 -3.76 2.67 0.27
CA GLU A 26 -2.47 3.29 0.58
C GLU A 26 -1.56 2.27 1.30
N THR A 27 -2.07 1.63 2.35
CA THR A 27 -1.35 0.60 3.11
C THR A 27 -2.31 -0.45 3.66
N SER A 28 -1.79 -1.64 3.94
CA SER A 28 -2.52 -2.70 4.62
C SER A 28 -1.64 -3.41 5.65
N ASN A 29 -2.29 -3.94 6.68
CA ASN A 29 -1.75 -4.91 7.61
C ASN A 29 -2.77 -6.06 7.74
N PRO A 30 -2.47 -7.27 7.26
CA PRO A 30 -1.23 -7.68 6.57
C PRO A 30 -0.95 -6.93 5.27
N ALA A 31 0.32 -6.83 4.88
CA ALA A 31 0.72 -6.36 3.56
C ALA A 31 0.38 -7.41 2.48
N ASP A 32 0.21 -6.97 1.24
CA ASP A 32 -0.03 -7.88 0.12
C ASP A 32 1.15 -8.85 -0.08
N GLY A 33 0.85 -10.14 -0.15
CA GLY A 33 1.80 -11.25 -0.18
C GLY A 33 2.51 -11.53 1.14
N GLU A 34 2.16 -10.88 2.26
CA GLU A 34 2.86 -11.07 3.54
C GLU A 34 2.70 -12.50 4.09
N VAL A 35 3.77 -13.00 4.70
CA VAL A 35 3.74 -14.26 5.46
C VAL A 35 3.73 -13.96 6.96
N ILE A 36 2.59 -14.18 7.58
CA ILE A 36 2.34 -13.98 9.00
C ILE A 36 2.81 -15.22 9.78
N ASN A 37 3.77 -15.02 10.69
CA ASN A 37 4.34 -16.08 11.52
C ASN A 37 3.88 -16.03 12.98
N GLU A 38 3.08 -15.03 13.34
CA GLU A 38 2.55 -14.79 14.68
C GLU A 38 1.02 -14.58 14.66
N PRO A 39 0.31 -14.77 15.78
CA PRO A 39 -1.15 -14.64 15.79
C PRO A 39 -1.64 -13.24 15.36
N LEU A 40 -2.28 -13.16 14.20
CA LEU A 40 -2.92 -11.95 13.70
C LEU A 40 -4.28 -11.75 14.37
N LYS A 41 -4.45 -10.61 15.05
CA LYS A 41 -5.70 -10.28 15.77
C LYS A 41 -6.66 -9.43 14.95
N GLN A 42 -6.13 -8.67 13.98
CA GLN A 42 -6.89 -7.65 13.28
C GLN A 42 -6.29 -7.39 11.91
N ILE A 43 -7.16 -7.10 10.95
CA ILE A 43 -6.81 -6.55 9.64
C ILE A 43 -7.04 -5.05 9.70
N THR A 44 -6.12 -4.28 9.10
CA THR A 44 -6.24 -2.84 8.93
C THR A 44 -5.93 -2.47 7.48
N LEU A 45 -6.85 -1.76 6.84
CA LEU A 45 -6.68 -1.20 5.49
C LEU A 45 -6.76 0.32 5.59
N ASN A 46 -5.77 1.04 5.09
CA ASN A 46 -5.77 2.49 4.99
C ASN A 46 -5.89 2.89 3.52
N PHE A 47 -6.78 3.83 3.25
CA PHE A 47 -7.04 4.37 1.92
C PHE A 47 -6.61 5.82 1.82
N GLU A 48 -6.41 6.32 0.61
CA GLU A 48 -5.94 7.70 0.39
C GLU A 48 -6.96 8.78 0.79
N THR A 49 -8.25 8.43 0.81
CA THR A 49 -9.35 9.36 1.17
C THR A 49 -10.29 8.74 2.19
N PRO A 50 -11.12 9.55 2.88
CA PRO A 50 -12.18 9.04 3.74
C PRO A 50 -13.14 8.10 3.00
N LEU A 51 -13.70 7.16 3.75
CA LEU A 51 -14.64 6.14 3.29
C LEU A 51 -16.02 6.36 3.90
N GLU A 52 -17.04 5.98 3.13
CA GLU A 52 -18.41 5.89 3.61
C GLU A 52 -18.64 4.63 4.45
N LYS A 53 -19.52 4.75 5.46
CA LYS A 53 -19.82 3.67 6.43
C LYS A 53 -20.47 2.41 5.82
N LEU A 54 -20.98 2.52 4.60
CA LEU A 54 -21.60 1.42 3.86
C LEU A 54 -20.56 0.45 3.25
N SER A 55 -19.27 0.76 3.38
CA SER A 55 -18.17 -0.06 2.90
C SER A 55 -18.07 -1.40 3.64
N THR A 56 -17.66 -2.46 2.93
CA THR A 56 -17.64 -3.84 3.44
C THR A 56 -16.31 -4.53 3.18
N LEU A 57 -15.97 -5.49 4.03
CA LEU A 57 -14.79 -6.36 3.92
C LEU A 57 -15.21 -7.82 4.10
N LYS A 58 -14.58 -8.71 3.33
CA LYS A 58 -14.66 -10.16 3.47
C LYS A 58 -13.26 -10.75 3.54
N VAL A 59 -13.15 -11.88 4.22
CA VAL A 59 -11.91 -12.64 4.27
C VAL A 59 -12.20 -14.07 3.84
N PHE A 60 -11.32 -14.65 3.03
CA PHE A 60 -11.41 -16.03 2.62
C PHE A 60 -10.17 -16.78 3.10
N LYS A 61 -10.35 -18.03 3.52
CA LYS A 61 -9.27 -18.98 3.78
C LYS A 61 -9.35 -20.09 2.74
N ASP A 62 -8.30 -20.25 1.94
CA ASP A 62 -8.22 -21.28 0.90
C ASP A 62 -9.50 -21.34 0.02
N GLY A 63 -10.03 -20.17 -0.34
CA GLY A 63 -11.24 -20.00 -1.15
C GLY A 63 -12.58 -20.17 -0.41
N LYS A 64 -12.57 -20.35 0.92
CA LYS A 64 -13.79 -20.44 1.74
C LYS A 64 -13.97 -19.19 2.58
N ASP A 65 -15.20 -18.68 2.62
CA ASP A 65 -15.55 -17.51 3.43
C ASP A 65 -15.20 -17.75 4.91
N LEU A 66 -14.44 -16.82 5.47
CA LEU A 66 -14.04 -16.79 6.86
C LEU A 66 -14.75 -15.62 7.53
N GLU A 67 -15.63 -15.94 8.48
CA GLU A 67 -16.35 -14.93 9.23
C GLU A 67 -15.40 -14.09 10.10
N VAL A 68 -15.34 -12.79 9.80
CA VAL A 68 -14.67 -11.77 10.62
C VAL A 68 -15.70 -10.92 11.35
N LYS A 69 -15.30 -10.33 12.49
CA LYS A 69 -16.19 -9.56 13.36
C LYS A 69 -15.76 -8.11 13.46
N ASP A 70 -16.66 -7.29 13.99
CA ASP A 70 -16.39 -5.89 14.35
C ASP A 70 -15.78 -5.08 13.21
N ILE A 71 -16.31 -5.23 11.99
CA ILE A 71 -15.87 -4.43 10.85
C ILE A 71 -16.24 -2.97 11.11
N SER A 72 -15.23 -2.10 11.20
CA SER A 72 -15.41 -0.67 11.40
C SER A 72 -14.77 0.13 10.27
N VAL A 73 -15.36 1.29 10.00
CA VAL A 73 -14.85 2.26 9.04
C VAL A 73 -14.79 3.61 9.77
N GLU A 74 -13.59 4.12 9.93
CA GLU A 74 -13.32 5.40 10.59
C GLU A 74 -12.39 6.23 9.70
N ASN A 75 -12.89 7.37 9.23
CA ASN A 75 -12.20 8.20 8.25
C ASN A 75 -11.78 7.38 7.02
N ASN A 76 -10.48 7.28 6.74
CA ASN A 76 -9.90 6.55 5.62
C ASN A 76 -9.42 5.14 6.01
N GLN A 77 -9.77 4.67 7.21
CA GLN A 77 -9.32 3.38 7.74
C GLN A 77 -10.49 2.41 7.87
N MET A 78 -10.27 1.19 7.41
CA MET A 78 -11.17 0.05 7.61
C MET A 78 -10.46 -1.02 8.45
N VAL A 79 -11.17 -1.56 9.43
CA VAL A 79 -10.62 -2.48 10.42
C VAL A 79 -11.55 -3.67 10.59
N ALA A 80 -11.00 -4.88 10.74
CA ALA A 80 -11.78 -6.09 11.01
C ALA A 80 -11.05 -7.01 12.00
N ASN A 81 -11.77 -7.56 12.98
CA ASN A 81 -11.22 -8.48 13.98
C ASN A 81 -11.14 -9.91 13.42
N MET A 82 -9.95 -10.49 13.53
CA MET A 82 -9.68 -11.87 13.11
C MET A 82 -10.03 -12.87 14.22
N PRO A 83 -10.46 -14.10 13.86
CA PRO A 83 -10.60 -15.19 14.81
C PRO A 83 -9.30 -15.46 15.58
N LYS A 84 -9.41 -15.81 16.87
CA LYS A 84 -8.22 -16.06 17.72
C LYS A 84 -7.34 -17.21 17.25
N ASN A 85 -7.95 -18.23 16.64
CA ASN A 85 -7.28 -19.46 16.23
C ASN A 85 -7.23 -19.51 14.71
N LEU A 86 -6.29 -18.76 14.12
CA LEU A 86 -6.05 -18.85 12.68
C LEU A 86 -5.32 -20.15 12.37
N GLU A 87 -5.83 -20.84 11.37
CA GLU A 87 -5.18 -22.03 10.83
C GLU A 87 -4.14 -21.63 9.78
N ASN A 88 -3.09 -22.42 9.61
CA ASN A 88 -2.15 -22.17 8.52
C ASN A 88 -2.85 -22.34 7.16
N GLY A 89 -2.51 -21.48 6.20
CA GLY A 89 -3.16 -21.47 4.88
C GLY A 89 -2.99 -20.14 4.14
N ASN A 90 -3.58 -20.07 2.94
CA ASN A 90 -3.66 -18.83 2.19
C ASN A 90 -4.94 -18.09 2.58
N TYR A 91 -4.81 -16.78 2.71
CA TYR A 91 -5.89 -15.88 3.07
C TYR A 91 -6.01 -14.79 2.02
N GLU A 92 -7.24 -14.41 1.72
CA GLU A 92 -7.56 -13.32 0.80
C GLU A 92 -8.47 -12.34 1.51
N ILE A 93 -8.16 -11.05 1.40
CA ILE A 93 -9.00 -9.96 1.89
C ILE A 93 -9.63 -9.32 0.67
N GLU A 94 -10.95 -9.33 0.59
CA GLU A 94 -11.70 -8.60 -0.44
C GLU A 94 -12.43 -7.44 0.21
N TRP A 95 -12.46 -6.28 -0.45
CA TRP A 95 -13.25 -5.15 -0.02
C TRP A 95 -14.13 -4.60 -1.14
N LYS A 96 -15.25 -4.02 -0.71
CA LYS A 96 -16.08 -3.14 -1.53
C LYS A 96 -16.29 -1.85 -0.73
N ILE A 97 -15.66 -0.79 -1.18
CA ILE A 97 -15.64 0.52 -0.51
C ILE A 97 -16.40 1.55 -1.33
N VAL A 98 -16.81 2.63 -0.67
CA VAL A 98 -17.31 3.85 -1.32
C VAL A 98 -16.49 5.00 -0.75
N GLY A 99 -15.74 5.69 -1.61
CA GLY A 99 -14.96 6.87 -1.22
C GLY A 99 -15.82 8.14 -1.12
N GLU A 100 -15.20 9.27 -0.79
CA GLU A 100 -15.86 10.57 -0.67
C GLU A 100 -16.59 11.02 -1.96
N ASP A 101 -16.16 10.53 -3.12
CA ASP A 101 -16.79 10.82 -4.41
C ASP A 101 -18.06 9.99 -4.70
N GLY A 102 -18.39 9.03 -3.83
CA GLY A 102 -19.58 8.20 -3.92
C GLY A 102 -19.49 7.03 -4.89
N HIS A 103 -18.35 6.79 -5.56
CA HIS A 103 -18.21 5.65 -6.46
C HIS A 103 -17.83 4.38 -5.69
N PRO A 104 -18.52 3.24 -5.94
CA PRO A 104 -18.12 1.98 -5.36
C PRO A 104 -16.87 1.42 -6.05
N ILE A 105 -15.88 1.02 -5.26
CA ILE A 105 -14.62 0.44 -5.71
C ILE A 105 -14.45 -0.93 -5.02
N THR A 106 -14.01 -1.93 -5.78
CA THR A 106 -13.67 -3.25 -5.26
C THR A 106 -12.18 -3.49 -5.39
N GLY A 107 -11.60 -4.25 -4.46
CA GLY A 107 -10.22 -4.69 -4.53
C GLY A 107 -9.97 -5.86 -3.59
N GLY A 108 -8.74 -6.37 -3.60
CA GLY A 108 -8.31 -7.42 -2.70
C GLY A 108 -6.80 -7.51 -2.60
N ILE A 109 -6.34 -8.19 -1.54
CA ILE A 109 -4.94 -8.58 -1.33
C ILE A 109 -4.88 -10.00 -0.79
N GLU A 110 -3.74 -10.66 -0.98
CA GLU A 110 -3.51 -12.00 -0.46
C GLU A 110 -2.46 -11.96 0.66
N PHE A 111 -2.57 -12.86 1.64
CA PHE A 111 -1.52 -13.10 2.63
C PHE A 111 -1.51 -14.57 3.05
N LYS A 112 -0.46 -15.01 3.74
CA LYS A 112 -0.31 -16.39 4.19
C LYS A 112 -0.07 -16.47 5.68
N VAL A 113 -0.74 -17.39 6.35
CA VAL A 113 -0.52 -17.67 7.78
C VAL A 113 0.32 -18.93 7.92
N GLN A 114 1.43 -18.83 8.65
CA GLN A 114 2.38 -19.90 8.99
C GLN A 114 2.75 -19.80 10.48
N LEU A 115 1.78 -20.03 11.36
CA LEU A 115 2.02 -20.12 12.79
C LEU A 115 2.84 -21.37 13.10
N LYS A 116 3.88 -21.18 13.91
CA LYS A 116 4.54 -22.30 14.58
C LYS A 116 3.57 -22.87 15.58
N GLN A 117 3.22 -24.13 15.42
CA GLN A 117 2.39 -24.84 16.37
C GLN A 117 3.24 -25.04 17.62
N ASP A 118 2.92 -24.33 18.70
CA ASP A 118 3.52 -24.59 20.01
C ASP A 118 3.05 -25.98 20.46
N GLU A 119 3.83 -27.00 20.13
CA GLU A 119 3.87 -28.22 20.91
C GLU A 119 4.37 -27.84 22.30
N ASP A 120 3.45 -27.55 23.24
CA ASP A 120 3.50 -28.03 24.64
C ASP A 120 2.63 -27.21 25.61
N LYS A 121 1.52 -27.82 26.05
CA LYS A 121 1.11 -27.89 27.47
C LYS A 121 0.36 -29.19 27.77
N VAL A 122 1.07 -30.32 27.73
CA VAL A 122 0.80 -31.48 28.61
C VAL A 122 2.14 -32.07 29.04
N SER A 123 2.57 -31.76 30.27
CA SER A 123 3.69 -32.48 30.91
C SER A 123 3.21 -33.81 31.48
N THR A 124 3.94 -34.92 31.22
CA THR A 124 4.46 -35.85 32.25
C THR A 124 5.53 -36.79 31.64
N ASN A 125 6.75 -36.62 32.15
CA ASN A 125 7.94 -37.48 32.20
C ASN A 125 7.96 -38.88 31.54
N HIS A 126 8.95 -39.10 30.66
CA HIS A 126 9.82 -40.28 30.77
C HIS A 126 11.28 -39.94 30.46
N ASP A 127 12.15 -40.49 31.31
CA ASP A 127 13.58 -40.28 31.50
C ASP A 127 14.42 -41.13 30.52
N LYS A 128 15.62 -40.61 30.15
CA LYS A 128 16.85 -41.31 29.68
C LYS A 128 16.91 -41.94 28.26
N THR A 129 18.01 -41.95 27.49
CA THR A 129 19.41 -41.45 27.58
C THR A 129 20.04 -41.42 26.17
N LEU A 130 20.98 -40.49 26.00
CA LEU A 130 22.07 -40.28 25.02
C LEU A 130 22.73 -41.50 24.33
N ASP A 131 23.11 -41.33 23.05
CA ASP A 131 24.51 -41.36 22.52
C ASP A 131 24.51 -40.89 21.04
N LYS A 132 25.06 -39.72 20.66
CA LYS A 132 26.46 -39.40 20.27
C LYS A 132 26.89 -39.86 18.85
N SER A 133 27.12 -38.88 17.95
CA SER A 133 28.44 -38.56 17.35
C SER A 133 28.39 -38.00 15.91
N SER A 134 29.05 -36.85 15.73
CA SER A 134 29.93 -36.40 14.61
C SER A 134 29.40 -36.40 13.17
N ASP A 135 29.23 -35.22 12.56
CA ASP A 135 30.24 -34.40 11.85
C ASP A 135 30.66 -34.98 10.50
N SER A 136 30.32 -34.26 9.42
CA SER A 136 31.11 -34.13 8.20
C SER A 136 30.56 -33.03 7.30
N LYS A 137 31.49 -32.33 6.68
CA LYS A 137 31.44 -31.03 6.00
C LYS A 137 31.96 -31.27 4.59
N GLU A 138 31.25 -30.84 3.54
CA GLU A 138 31.78 -30.50 2.18
C GLU A 138 30.59 -30.05 1.32
N LYS A 139 30.49 -28.80 0.84
CA LYS A 139 31.24 -28.10 -0.23
C LYS A 139 31.12 -28.75 -1.61
N ASN A 140 30.30 -28.15 -2.49
CA ASN A 140 30.64 -27.86 -3.89
C ASN A 140 29.64 -26.81 -4.44
N THR A 141 30.01 -25.54 -4.63
CA THR A 141 30.62 -24.91 -5.82
C THR A 141 29.71 -24.78 -7.05
N GLN A 142 29.37 -23.52 -7.32
CA GLN A 142 29.16 -22.84 -8.63
C GLN A 142 28.05 -23.31 -9.58
N GLU A 143 27.13 -22.39 -9.88
CA GLU A 143 27.13 -21.80 -11.23
C GLU A 143 26.64 -20.35 -11.23
N THR A 144 27.51 -19.48 -11.74
CA THR A 144 27.28 -18.08 -12.08
C THR A 144 26.46 -18.00 -13.35
N LYS A 145 25.33 -17.27 -13.35
CA LYS A 145 24.89 -16.53 -14.53
C LYS A 145 24.48 -15.11 -14.15
N GLU A 146 25.48 -14.26 -14.31
CA GLU A 146 25.45 -12.84 -14.59
C GLU A 146 24.22 -12.43 -15.42
N VAL A 147 23.40 -11.52 -14.88
CA VAL A 147 22.51 -10.67 -15.67
C VAL A 147 22.88 -9.23 -15.35
N THR A 148 23.68 -8.65 -16.24
CA THR A 148 24.00 -7.22 -16.24
C THR A 148 22.72 -6.40 -16.44
N PRO A 149 22.46 -5.37 -15.60
CA PRO A 149 21.36 -4.43 -15.81
C PRO A 149 21.57 -3.61 -17.08
N LYS A 150 20.61 -3.66 -18.02
CA LYS A 150 20.52 -2.67 -19.10
C LYS A 150 19.88 -1.41 -18.53
N GLU A 151 20.71 -0.38 -18.40
CA GLU A 151 20.36 0.99 -18.07
C GLU A 151 19.45 1.57 -19.18
N GLU A 152 18.14 1.65 -18.92
CA GLU A 152 17.18 2.25 -19.84
C GLU A 152 17.09 3.76 -19.60
N LYS A 153 17.65 4.54 -20.52
CA LYS A 153 17.58 6.01 -20.51
C LYS A 153 16.12 6.47 -20.57
N LYS A 154 15.61 7.02 -19.46
CA LYS A 154 14.32 7.74 -19.41
C LYS A 154 14.29 8.87 -20.44
N LYS A 155 13.50 8.71 -21.50
CA LYS A 155 13.10 9.81 -22.38
C LYS A 155 12.04 10.64 -21.68
N ILE A 156 12.39 11.85 -21.29
CA ILE A 156 11.44 12.82 -20.73
C ILE A 156 10.46 13.21 -21.86
N PRO A 157 9.12 13.15 -21.64
CA PRO A 157 8.18 13.55 -22.67
C PRO A 157 8.33 15.05 -22.97
N TYR A 158 8.61 15.39 -24.22
CA TYR A 158 8.77 16.77 -24.72
C TYR A 158 7.55 17.68 -24.44
N ALA A 159 6.42 17.12 -24.00
CA ALA A 159 5.25 17.86 -23.53
C ALA A 159 5.51 18.76 -22.31
N LEU A 160 6.52 18.46 -21.47
CA LEU A 160 6.86 19.30 -20.32
C LEU A 160 7.78 20.48 -20.65
N ILE A 161 8.45 20.47 -21.82
CA ILE A 161 9.35 21.57 -22.22
C ILE A 161 8.54 22.74 -22.82
N GLY A 162 7.38 22.47 -23.43
CA GLY A 162 6.53 23.50 -24.04
C GLY A 162 5.90 24.47 -23.03
N ILE A 163 5.52 23.98 -21.84
CA ILE A 163 4.79 24.78 -20.84
C ILE A 163 5.72 25.80 -20.17
N GLY A 164 6.97 25.41 -19.89
CA GLY A 164 7.97 26.31 -19.27
C GLY A 164 8.34 27.49 -20.18
N ILE A 165 8.49 27.25 -21.49
CA ILE A 165 8.86 28.30 -22.45
C ILE A 165 7.71 29.31 -22.64
N PHE A 166 6.45 28.86 -22.64
CA PHE A 166 5.29 29.75 -22.75
C PHE A 166 5.11 30.63 -21.50
N GLY A 167 5.31 30.07 -20.30
CA GLY A 167 5.25 30.84 -19.05
C GLY A 167 6.31 31.92 -18.94
N ILE A 168 7.54 31.63 -19.38
CA ILE A 168 8.64 32.61 -19.41
C ILE A 168 8.36 33.72 -20.42
N LEU A 169 7.85 33.38 -21.62
CA LEU A 169 7.49 34.38 -22.64
C LEU A 169 6.38 35.33 -22.18
N LEU A 170 5.38 34.84 -21.45
CA LEU A 170 4.33 35.70 -20.88
C LEU A 170 4.85 36.63 -19.79
N MET A 171 5.77 36.17 -18.92
CA MET A 171 6.41 37.05 -17.93
C MET A 171 7.23 38.15 -18.59
N VAL A 172 8.06 37.82 -19.58
CA VAL A 172 8.91 38.80 -20.28
C VAL A 172 8.05 39.80 -21.06
N GLY A 173 7.01 39.32 -21.76
CA GLY A 173 6.05 40.18 -22.48
C GLY A 173 5.32 41.14 -21.54
N GLY A 174 4.89 40.67 -20.37
CA GLY A 174 4.24 41.50 -19.34
C GLY A 174 5.14 42.61 -18.80
N VAL A 175 6.42 42.31 -18.55
CA VAL A 175 7.41 43.30 -18.06
C VAL A 175 7.69 44.37 -19.12
N ILE A 176 7.81 44.00 -20.39
CA ILE A 176 8.07 44.95 -21.49
C ILE A 176 6.89 45.90 -21.70
N VAL A 177 5.66 45.40 -21.62
CA VAL A 177 4.45 46.23 -21.75
C VAL A 177 4.27 47.14 -20.55
N TRP A 178 4.65 46.70 -19.34
CA TRP A 178 4.65 47.53 -18.14
C TRP A 178 5.66 48.68 -18.24
N ASN A 179 6.84 48.45 -18.81
CA ASN A 179 7.90 49.45 -18.88
C ASN A 179 7.70 50.49 -20.01
N LYS A 180 6.71 50.29 -20.89
CA LYS A 180 6.37 51.19 -22.00
C LYS A 180 5.18 52.12 -21.74
N LYS A 181 4.60 52.09 -20.53
CA LYS A 181 3.44 52.91 -20.15
C LYS A 181 3.72 53.69 -18.88
#